data_AF-A0A2A4R120-F1
#
_entry.id   AF-A0A2A4R120-F1
#
_cell.length_a   1.000
_cell.length_b   1.000
_cell.length_c   1.000
_cell.angle_alpha   90.00
_cell.angle_beta   90.00
_cell.angle_gamma   90.00
#
_symmetry.space_group_name_H-M   'P 1'
#
loop_
_entity.id
_entity.type
_entity.pdbx_description
1 polymer ?
#
loop_
_entity_poly.entity_id
_entity_poly.type
_entity_poly.pdbx_seq_one_letter_code
_entity_poly.pdbx_strand_id
1 'polypeptide(L)'
;MLVFFMLFFVAGNISYSQSIDTESSEHTNFGVDSGVYSGVMLFSTDTNNLIDDWFKGLTAFGVIDETVPFLNPKSPSLGGQLGDRNNDAIEIRMSHPVYSIVNNQLWVDAVFVRDQNTNGNFKDSNVFTGGSDKNIDNPSTWTVTKADVPQKNDIIDVFGHVRREGASVDTDEWIFLGASTRNANGDSHIDFEIFRGGLEIVNGQPISEGQESFGGRTPYLFDTTGAVTQSGDAILSVDYTNGGAQANIRIYIWLETEENQILGLKILTANP
;
A
#
# COMPACT_ATOMS: atom_id res chain seq x y z
N MET A 1 -29.94 -30.05 -49.01
CA MET A 1 -29.70 -29.98 -47.56
C MET A 1 -28.55 -29.00 -47.35
N LEU A 2 -28.88 -27.74 -47.05
CA LEU A 2 -27.88 -26.68 -46.87
C LEU A 2 -27.53 -26.66 -45.37
N VAL A 3 -26.31 -27.06 -45.01
CA VAL A 3 -25.83 -27.01 -43.63
C VAL A 3 -25.33 -25.60 -43.36
N PHE A 4 -26.01 -24.88 -42.47
CA PHE A 4 -25.59 -23.56 -42.00
C PHE A 4 -24.55 -23.77 -40.90
N PHE A 5 -23.29 -23.42 -41.16
CA PHE A 5 -22.24 -23.39 -40.14
C PHE A 5 -22.39 -22.09 -39.36
N MET A 6 -22.82 -22.18 -38.10
CA MET A 6 -22.92 -21.05 -37.20
C MET A 6 -21.51 -20.73 -36.68
N LEU A 7 -20.90 -19.67 -37.24
CA LEU A 7 -19.60 -19.17 -36.80
C LEU A 7 -19.81 -18.42 -35.48
N PHE A 8 -19.45 -19.03 -34.35
CA PHE A 8 -19.38 -18.35 -33.06
C PHE A 8 -18.16 -17.42 -33.07
N PHE A 9 -18.40 -16.12 -33.20
CA PHE A 9 -17.41 -15.11 -32.81
C PHE A 9 -17.30 -15.11 -31.29
N VAL A 10 -16.30 -15.82 -30.77
CA VAL A 10 -15.85 -15.63 -29.39
C VAL A 10 -15.01 -14.36 -29.40
N ALA A 11 -15.62 -13.22 -29.07
CA ALA A 11 -14.85 -12.06 -28.64
C ALA A 11 -14.14 -12.46 -27.34
N GLY A 12 -12.84 -12.77 -27.44
CA GLY A 12 -12.00 -13.00 -26.28
C GLY A 12 -11.91 -11.69 -25.51
N ASN A 13 -12.73 -11.54 -24.47
CA ASN A 13 -12.45 -10.54 -23.45
C ASN A 13 -11.18 -10.99 -22.76
N ILE A 14 -10.10 -10.24 -22.97
CA ILE A 14 -8.86 -10.41 -22.21
C ILE A 14 -9.18 -9.85 -20.83
N SER A 15 -9.51 -10.73 -19.90
CA SER A 15 -9.67 -10.33 -18.50
C SER A 15 -8.28 -10.12 -17.92
N TYR A 16 -7.95 -8.87 -17.59
CA TYR A 16 -6.81 -8.57 -16.74
C TYR A 16 -7.13 -9.07 -15.33
N SER A 17 -6.39 -10.09 -14.87
CA SER A 17 -6.46 -10.55 -13.48
C SER A 17 -5.42 -9.79 -12.67
N GLN A 18 -5.77 -9.38 -11.46
CA GLN A 18 -4.77 -9.03 -10.45
C GLN A 18 -4.08 -10.31 -9.97
N SER A 19 -2.76 -10.30 -9.78
CA SER A 19 -2.10 -11.30 -8.93
C SER A 19 -2.16 -10.82 -7.48
N ILE A 20 -2.38 -11.75 -6.56
CA ILE A 20 -2.10 -11.52 -5.14
C ILE A 20 -1.01 -12.51 -4.79
N ASP A 21 0.20 -12.01 -4.63
CA ASP A 21 1.33 -12.86 -4.29
C ASP A 21 1.32 -13.14 -2.80
N THR A 22 1.00 -14.37 -2.43
CA THR A 22 1.04 -14.85 -1.04
C THR A 22 2.41 -15.45 -0.67
N GLU A 23 3.32 -15.50 -1.64
CA GLU A 23 4.69 -15.98 -1.52
C GLU A 23 5.66 -14.95 -2.08
N SER A 24 6.95 -15.22 -1.92
CA SER A 24 8.01 -14.38 -2.46
C SER A 24 7.89 -14.21 -3.97
N SER A 25 7.79 -12.97 -4.43
CA SER A 25 7.67 -12.62 -5.85
C SER A 25 8.53 -11.42 -6.24
N GLU A 26 8.88 -11.33 -7.52
CA GLU A 26 9.51 -10.15 -8.12
C GLU A 26 8.53 -9.54 -9.11
N HIS A 27 8.27 -8.24 -8.98
CA HIS A 27 7.49 -7.48 -9.95
C HIS A 27 8.24 -6.21 -10.30
N THR A 28 8.35 -5.90 -11.60
CA THR A 28 9.01 -4.68 -12.08
C THR A 28 10.36 -4.39 -11.40
N ASN A 29 11.21 -5.42 -11.29
CA ASN A 29 12.52 -5.38 -10.64
C ASN A 29 12.47 -5.00 -9.14
N PHE A 30 11.37 -5.26 -8.46
CA PHE A 30 11.18 -5.03 -7.02
C PHE A 30 10.81 -6.33 -6.30
N GLY A 31 11.50 -6.63 -5.20
CA GLY A 31 11.31 -7.84 -4.42
C GLY A 31 10.18 -7.71 -3.40
N VAL A 32 9.27 -8.69 -3.37
CA VAL A 32 8.21 -8.80 -2.37
C VAL A 32 8.37 -10.13 -1.65
N ASP A 33 9.09 -10.14 -0.53
CA ASP A 33 9.40 -11.39 0.16
C ASP A 33 9.58 -11.29 1.68
N SER A 34 9.25 -10.17 2.32
CA SER A 34 9.57 -9.85 3.73
C SER A 34 11.05 -9.57 4.02
N GLY A 35 11.93 -9.68 3.01
CA GLY A 35 13.20 -8.96 2.99
C GLY A 35 12.97 -7.46 2.85
N VAL A 36 13.99 -6.69 3.23
CA VAL A 36 13.97 -5.23 3.09
C VAL A 36 15.23 -4.66 2.46
N TYR A 37 16.14 -5.52 2.01
CA TYR A 37 17.44 -5.12 1.50
C TYR A 37 17.62 -5.63 0.09
N SER A 38 17.97 -4.71 -0.80
CA SER A 38 18.09 -4.98 -2.23
C SER A 38 19.18 -6.01 -2.54
N GLY A 39 18.97 -6.73 -3.63
CA GLY A 39 19.99 -7.60 -4.20
C GLY A 39 19.96 -9.05 -3.74
N VAL A 40 19.02 -9.47 -2.90
CA VAL A 40 18.67 -10.89 -2.73
C VAL A 40 17.28 -11.01 -2.14
N MET A 41 16.47 -11.90 -2.69
CA MET A 41 15.24 -12.34 -2.04
C MET A 41 15.60 -13.40 -0.98
N LEU A 42 15.34 -13.10 0.29
CA LEU A 42 15.64 -13.93 1.45
C LEU A 42 14.78 -15.20 1.54
N PHE A 43 13.55 -15.13 1.05
CA PHE A 43 12.57 -16.22 1.20
C PHE A 43 12.14 -16.84 -0.14
N SER A 44 12.83 -16.49 -1.22
CA SER A 44 12.59 -17.01 -2.56
C SER A 44 13.58 -18.12 -2.93
N THR A 45 13.19 -18.94 -3.90
CA THR A 45 14.15 -19.80 -4.63
C THR A 45 14.84 -19.06 -5.78
N ASP A 46 14.38 -17.84 -6.08
CA ASP A 46 15.04 -16.97 -7.04
C ASP A 46 16.44 -16.60 -6.58
N THR A 47 17.39 -16.71 -7.50
CA THR A 47 18.80 -16.39 -7.28
C THR A 47 19.20 -15.08 -7.94
N ASN A 48 18.25 -14.37 -8.56
CA ASN A 48 18.43 -13.03 -9.10
C ASN A 48 18.84 -12.09 -7.96
N ASN A 49 20.06 -11.59 -8.06
CA ASN A 49 20.65 -10.69 -7.08
C ASN A 49 20.62 -9.23 -7.54
N LEU A 50 19.86 -8.89 -8.57
CA LEU A 50 19.78 -7.53 -9.12
C LEU A 50 18.42 -6.86 -8.89
N ILE A 51 17.69 -7.36 -7.90
CA ILE A 51 16.34 -6.91 -7.54
C ILE A 51 16.40 -5.72 -6.57
N ASP A 52 15.68 -4.65 -6.87
CA ASP A 52 15.53 -3.51 -5.96
C ASP A 52 14.64 -3.88 -4.76
N ASP A 53 14.80 -3.19 -3.64
CA ASP A 53 14.00 -3.40 -2.43
C ASP A 53 13.91 -2.09 -1.62
N TRP A 54 13.25 -2.11 -0.47
CA TRP A 54 13.04 -0.97 0.42
C TRP A 54 14.34 -0.21 0.71
N PHE A 55 15.38 -0.91 1.17
CA PHE A 55 16.68 -0.35 1.54
C PHE A 55 17.81 -0.91 0.69
N LYS A 56 18.93 -0.19 0.66
CA LYS A 56 20.11 -0.56 -0.12
C LYS A 56 20.81 -1.75 0.52
N GLY A 57 20.80 -2.88 -0.18
CA GLY A 57 21.60 -4.06 0.16
C GLY A 57 22.91 -4.15 -0.63
N LEU A 58 23.34 -5.39 -0.89
CA LEU A 58 24.65 -5.68 -1.52
C LEU A 58 24.71 -5.26 -2.99
N THR A 59 23.59 -5.37 -3.69
CA THR A 59 23.44 -5.12 -5.13
C THR A 59 22.10 -4.40 -5.38
N ALA A 60 21.81 -4.01 -6.64
CA ALA A 60 20.59 -3.28 -7.04
C ALA A 60 20.37 -1.94 -6.29
N PHE A 61 19.17 -1.37 -6.28
CA PHE A 61 18.88 -0.11 -5.59
C PHE A 61 17.98 -0.29 -4.36
N GLY A 62 18.23 0.53 -3.34
CA GLY A 62 17.26 0.78 -2.27
C GLY A 62 16.34 1.92 -2.68
N VAL A 63 15.02 1.72 -2.60
CA VAL A 63 14.05 2.74 -3.02
C VAL A 63 13.94 3.89 -2.02
N ILE A 64 14.25 3.65 -0.73
CA ILE A 64 14.22 4.66 0.33
C ILE A 64 15.59 5.35 0.48
N ASP A 65 15.60 6.68 0.66
CA ASP A 65 16.82 7.45 0.86
C ASP A 65 17.41 7.27 2.26
N GLU A 66 18.44 6.44 2.38
CA GLU A 66 19.16 6.25 3.64
C GLU A 66 20.21 7.33 3.93
N THR A 67 20.39 8.29 3.01
CA THR A 67 21.42 9.33 3.09
C THR A 67 20.92 10.64 3.69
N VAL A 68 19.60 10.83 3.81
CA VAL A 68 19.01 12.06 4.34
C VAL A 68 19.54 12.31 5.76
N PRO A 69 20.28 13.41 6.00
CA PRO A 69 20.76 13.74 7.33
C PRO A 69 19.57 14.19 8.18
N PHE A 70 19.18 13.35 9.11
CA PHE A 70 18.10 13.64 10.05
C PHE A 70 18.53 14.71 11.08
N LEU A 71 17.54 15.47 11.58
CA LEU A 71 17.65 16.62 12.51
C LEU A 71 18.45 16.40 13.82
N ASN A 72 18.99 15.22 14.10
CA ASN A 72 19.79 14.94 15.29
C ASN A 72 21.30 14.79 14.93
N PRO A 73 22.17 15.72 15.35
CA PRO A 73 23.61 15.64 15.09
C PRO A 73 24.34 14.48 15.80
N LYS A 74 23.66 13.68 16.64
CA LYS A 74 24.25 12.50 17.31
C LYS A 74 24.12 11.19 16.54
N SER A 75 23.28 11.12 15.52
CA SER A 75 22.95 9.85 14.84
C SER A 75 22.81 10.11 13.33
N PRO A 76 23.92 10.08 12.57
CA PRO A 76 23.96 10.48 11.17
C PRO A 76 23.45 9.41 10.18
N SER A 77 22.95 8.27 10.67
CA SER A 77 22.41 7.17 9.85
C SER A 77 21.07 6.68 10.39
N LEU A 78 20.26 6.08 9.51
CA LEU A 78 18.99 5.43 9.86
C LEU A 78 19.16 4.44 11.03
N GLY A 79 20.14 3.54 10.94
CA GLY A 79 20.44 2.56 11.99
C GLY A 79 20.85 3.18 13.34
N GLY A 80 21.54 4.33 13.33
CA GLY A 80 21.85 5.06 14.56
C GLY A 80 20.60 5.65 15.22
N GLN A 81 19.61 6.07 14.43
CA GLN A 81 18.36 6.63 14.96
C GLN A 81 17.38 5.58 15.43
N LEU A 82 17.27 4.45 14.74
CA LEU A 82 16.51 3.31 15.22
C LEU A 82 17.04 2.80 16.58
N GLY A 83 18.34 2.99 16.85
CA GLY A 83 18.98 2.68 18.14
C GLY A 83 18.90 3.79 19.20
N ASP A 84 19.02 5.07 18.82
CA ASP A 84 19.15 6.20 19.74
C ASP A 84 17.82 6.93 20.03
N ARG A 85 16.85 6.91 19.11
CA ARG A 85 15.54 7.57 19.24
C ARG A 85 14.49 6.59 19.71
N ASN A 86 14.52 6.31 21.00
CA ASN A 86 13.60 5.41 21.67
C ASN A 86 12.16 5.99 21.55
N ASN A 87 11.49 5.66 20.43
CA ASN A 87 10.08 5.93 20.13
C ASN A 87 9.69 7.24 19.42
N ASP A 88 10.51 7.76 18.50
CA ASP A 88 10.14 8.92 17.67
C ASP A 88 9.57 8.51 16.30
N ALA A 89 8.63 9.30 15.79
CA ALA A 89 8.13 9.16 14.42
C ALA A 89 9.11 9.76 13.40
N ILE A 90 9.26 9.11 12.24
CA ILE A 90 10.18 9.50 11.16
C ILE A 90 9.49 9.27 9.81
N GLU A 91 9.69 10.18 8.87
CA GLU A 91 9.35 10.00 7.46
C GLU A 91 10.62 10.10 6.62
N ILE A 92 10.79 9.18 5.67
CA ILE A 92 11.90 9.12 4.72
C ILE A 92 11.31 8.95 3.32
N ARG A 93 11.82 9.72 2.37
CA ARG A 93 11.34 9.73 0.98
C ARG A 93 12.23 8.90 0.07
N MET A 94 11.78 8.77 -1.18
CA MET A 94 12.47 8.05 -2.23
C MET A 94 13.93 8.50 -2.42
N SER A 95 14.82 7.54 -2.68
CA SER A 95 16.26 7.74 -2.91
C SER A 95 16.59 8.49 -4.20
N HIS A 96 15.58 8.70 -5.05
CA HIS A 96 15.67 9.41 -6.31
C HIS A 96 14.54 10.46 -6.40
N PRO A 97 14.67 11.51 -7.23
CA PRO A 97 13.58 12.43 -7.48
C PRO A 97 12.32 11.71 -7.99
N VAL A 98 11.14 12.20 -7.59
CA VAL A 98 9.85 11.72 -8.11
C VAL A 98 9.84 11.70 -9.64
N TYR A 99 9.20 10.68 -10.22
CA TYR A 99 9.17 10.43 -11.68
C TYR A 99 10.54 10.21 -12.34
N SER A 100 11.50 9.63 -11.62
CA SER A 100 12.81 9.28 -12.17
C SER A 100 12.77 7.95 -12.91
N ILE A 101 13.58 7.84 -13.97
CA ILE A 101 13.79 6.57 -14.68
C ILE A 101 15.03 5.90 -14.08
N VAL A 102 14.83 4.76 -13.41
CA VAL A 102 15.88 3.95 -12.79
C VAL A 102 15.78 2.55 -13.38
N ASN A 103 16.87 2.01 -13.94
CA ASN A 103 16.91 0.67 -14.56
C ASN A 103 15.80 0.38 -15.61
N ASN A 104 15.35 1.42 -16.32
CA ASN A 104 14.23 1.35 -17.29
C ASN A 104 12.84 1.17 -16.65
N GLN A 105 12.71 1.38 -15.35
CA GLN A 105 11.44 1.56 -14.65
C GLN A 105 11.23 3.04 -14.31
N LEU A 106 10.02 3.55 -14.50
CA LEU A 106 9.62 4.86 -14.00
C LEU A 106 9.22 4.73 -12.52
N TRP A 107 10.03 5.28 -11.62
CA TRP A 107 9.71 5.37 -10.20
C TRP A 107 8.86 6.62 -9.97
N VAL A 108 7.64 6.42 -9.49
CA VAL A 108 6.67 7.51 -9.30
C VAL A 108 6.94 8.20 -7.96
N ASP A 109 6.86 7.45 -6.86
CA ASP A 109 7.14 7.94 -5.51
C ASP A 109 7.50 6.76 -4.58
N ALA A 110 8.13 7.06 -3.44
CA ALA A 110 8.33 6.12 -2.36
C ALA A 110 8.35 6.84 -1.00
N VAL A 111 7.88 6.15 0.03
CA VAL A 111 7.87 6.62 1.40
C VAL A 111 8.12 5.45 2.35
N PHE A 112 8.91 5.72 3.37
CA PHE A 112 9.02 4.92 4.57
C PHE A 112 8.66 5.81 5.75
N VAL A 113 7.69 5.36 6.54
CA VAL A 113 7.31 6.02 7.78
C VAL A 113 7.55 5.06 8.92
N ARG A 114 8.15 5.56 9.99
CA ARG A 114 8.21 4.88 11.28
C ARG A 114 7.36 5.65 12.27
N ASP A 115 6.52 4.95 13.02
CA ASP A 115 5.72 5.54 14.09
C ASP A 115 6.31 5.26 15.47
N GLN A 116 5.76 5.98 16.45
CA GLN A 116 5.88 5.67 17.86
C GLN A 116 5.15 4.35 18.16
N ASN A 117 5.43 3.80 19.34
CA ASN A 117 4.91 2.55 19.85
C ASN A 117 4.35 2.75 21.25
N THR A 118 3.42 1.90 21.66
CA THR A 118 2.71 2.05 22.94
C THR A 118 3.36 1.30 24.11
N ASN A 119 4.69 1.06 24.08
CA ASN A 119 5.35 0.26 25.11
C ASN A 119 5.48 1.00 26.46
N GLY A 120 5.05 0.34 27.54
CA GLY A 120 5.18 0.89 28.90
C GLY A 120 4.33 2.14 29.11
N ASN A 121 4.99 3.29 29.30
CA ASN A 121 4.32 4.57 29.50
C ASN A 121 4.11 5.37 28.20
N PHE A 122 4.64 4.88 27.07
CA PHE A 122 4.41 5.50 25.78
C PHE A 122 2.98 5.24 25.31
N LYS A 123 2.39 6.23 24.67
CA LYS A 123 1.06 6.18 24.04
C LYS A 123 1.22 6.67 22.62
N ASP A 124 0.48 6.07 21.72
CA ASP A 124 0.40 6.53 20.35
C ASP A 124 -0.46 7.81 20.33
N SER A 125 -0.04 8.78 19.53
CA SER A 125 -0.71 10.06 19.37
C SER A 125 -1.89 10.03 18.40
N ASN A 126 -1.98 9.02 17.53
CA ASN A 126 -2.89 8.99 16.38
C ASN A 126 -3.90 7.81 16.38
N VAL A 127 -4.31 7.34 17.57
CA VAL A 127 -5.23 6.18 17.69
C VAL A 127 -6.65 6.52 17.27
N PHE A 128 -7.19 5.81 16.28
CA PHE A 128 -8.60 5.84 15.93
C PHE A 128 -9.45 5.16 17.01
N THR A 129 -10.37 5.89 17.63
CA THR A 129 -11.15 5.42 18.80
C THR A 129 -12.67 5.44 18.61
N GLY A 130 -13.14 5.98 17.48
CA GLY A 130 -14.55 6.03 17.15
C GLY A 130 -14.80 6.67 15.79
N GLY A 131 -16.03 6.61 15.30
CA GLY A 131 -16.43 7.25 14.04
C GLY A 131 -16.05 6.49 12.75
N SER A 132 -15.12 5.54 12.83
CA SER A 132 -15.06 4.22 12.18
C SER A 132 -13.62 3.71 12.08
N ASP A 133 -13.44 2.38 12.14
CA ASP A 133 -12.17 1.64 12.04
C ASP A 133 -12.23 0.48 11.02
N LYS A 134 -13.25 0.42 10.14
CA LYS A 134 -13.46 -0.74 9.23
C LYS A 134 -13.91 -0.35 7.82
N ASN A 135 -12.95 -0.15 6.93
CA ASN A 135 -12.99 -0.35 5.47
C ASN A 135 -13.84 0.57 4.56
N ILE A 136 -14.80 1.37 5.04
CA ILE A 136 -15.68 2.14 4.10
C ILE A 136 -16.21 3.50 4.59
N ASP A 137 -15.97 3.86 5.86
CA ASP A 137 -16.54 5.08 6.40
C ASP A 137 -15.78 6.33 5.94
N ASN A 138 -16.46 7.47 5.99
CA ASN A 138 -15.89 8.76 5.60
C ASN A 138 -14.79 9.15 6.61
N PRO A 139 -13.54 9.38 6.17
CA PRO A 139 -12.45 9.73 7.08
C PRO A 139 -12.74 10.96 7.95
N SER A 140 -13.55 11.90 7.46
CA SER A 140 -13.94 13.09 8.23
C SER A 140 -14.76 12.81 9.49
N THR A 141 -15.30 11.59 9.65
CA THR A 141 -16.03 11.18 10.86
C THR A 141 -15.15 10.51 11.90
N TRP A 142 -13.90 10.16 11.56
CA TRP A 142 -13.01 9.43 12.45
C TRP A 142 -12.61 10.28 13.64
N THR A 143 -12.50 9.65 14.82
CA THR A 143 -12.06 10.30 16.05
C THR A 143 -10.68 9.80 16.43
N VAL A 144 -9.69 10.69 16.31
CA VAL A 144 -8.30 10.41 16.66
C VAL A 144 -7.97 10.89 18.08
N THR A 145 -7.36 10.03 18.89
CA THR A 145 -6.94 10.36 20.26
C THR A 145 -5.58 9.77 20.61
N LYS A 146 -4.99 10.27 21.70
CA LYS A 146 -3.78 9.69 22.28
C LYS A 146 -4.14 8.53 23.21
N ALA A 147 -3.78 7.29 22.86
CA ALA A 147 -4.21 6.10 23.60
C ALA A 147 -3.20 4.92 23.55
N ASP A 148 -3.53 3.85 24.26
CA ASP A 148 -2.88 2.55 24.12
C ASP A 148 -3.44 1.79 22.93
N VAL A 149 -2.60 0.95 22.32
CA VAL A 149 -2.98 0.06 21.22
C VAL A 149 -2.50 -1.35 21.57
N PRO A 150 -3.28 -2.42 21.33
CA PRO A 150 -2.79 -3.78 21.45
C PRO A 150 -1.54 -3.99 20.58
N GLN A 151 -0.52 -4.69 21.08
CA GLN A 151 0.77 -4.86 20.35
C GLN A 151 0.63 -5.34 18.90
N LYS A 152 -0.37 -6.18 18.62
CA LYS A 152 -0.66 -6.71 17.28
C LYS A 152 -1.24 -5.70 16.29
N ASN A 153 -1.76 -4.59 16.80
CA ASN A 153 -2.32 -3.48 16.03
C ASN A 153 -1.45 -2.21 16.13
N ASP A 154 -0.34 -2.27 16.88
CA ASP A 154 0.60 -1.18 17.10
C ASP A 154 1.58 -1.17 15.92
N ILE A 155 1.26 -0.37 14.89
CA ILE A 155 1.99 -0.26 13.62
C ILE A 155 3.29 0.50 13.87
N ILE A 156 4.42 -0.06 13.43
CA ILE A 156 5.74 0.51 13.69
C ILE A 156 6.36 1.08 12.43
N ASP A 157 6.36 0.29 11.35
CA ASP A 157 6.94 0.69 10.08
C ASP A 157 5.88 0.59 9.00
N VAL A 158 5.84 1.55 8.08
CA VAL A 158 4.97 1.56 6.91
C VAL A 158 5.81 1.93 5.70
N PHE A 159 5.61 1.19 4.62
CA PHE A 159 6.32 1.32 3.36
C PHE A 159 5.32 1.51 2.24
N GLY A 160 5.61 2.44 1.33
CA GLY A 160 4.87 2.64 0.10
C GLY A 160 5.83 2.92 -1.05
N HIS A 161 5.63 2.26 -2.18
CA HIS A 161 6.36 2.56 -3.41
C HIS A 161 5.46 2.37 -4.62
N VAL A 162 5.49 3.33 -5.54
CA VAL A 162 4.79 3.25 -6.81
C VAL A 162 5.82 3.31 -7.93
N ARG A 163 5.76 2.36 -8.86
CA ARG A 163 6.59 2.34 -10.08
C ARG A 163 5.86 1.72 -11.25
N ARG A 164 6.44 1.82 -12.44
CA ARG A 164 5.88 1.29 -13.68
C ARG A 164 6.84 0.30 -14.35
N GLU A 165 6.28 -0.68 -15.09
CA GLU A 165 7.06 -1.71 -15.81
C GLU A 165 7.97 -1.19 -16.94
N GLY A 166 7.92 0.10 -17.24
CA GLY A 166 8.80 0.75 -18.20
C GLY A 166 9.09 2.20 -17.83
N ALA A 167 9.83 2.87 -18.71
CA ALA A 167 10.20 4.27 -18.57
C ALA A 167 9.08 5.27 -18.97
N SER A 168 7.86 4.78 -19.25
CA SER A 168 6.71 5.59 -19.71
C SER A 168 5.53 5.47 -18.75
N VAL A 169 4.63 6.44 -18.79
CA VAL A 169 3.36 6.44 -18.04
C VAL A 169 2.32 5.48 -18.64
N ASP A 170 2.53 5.00 -19.86
CA ASP A 170 1.58 4.12 -20.57
C ASP A 170 1.77 2.63 -20.25
N THR A 171 2.71 2.28 -19.36
CA THR A 171 2.94 0.90 -18.91
C THR A 171 2.22 0.62 -17.61
N ASP A 172 2.11 -0.67 -17.27
CA ASP A 172 1.47 -1.14 -16.04
C ASP A 172 2.08 -0.48 -14.80
N GLU A 173 1.21 -0.07 -13.87
CA GLU A 173 1.54 0.53 -12.58
C GLU A 173 1.53 -0.53 -11.49
N TRP A 174 2.58 -0.53 -10.69
CA TRP A 174 2.71 -1.38 -9.52
C TRP A 174 2.78 -0.52 -8.27
N ILE A 175 1.96 -0.89 -7.30
CA ILE A 175 1.94 -0.29 -5.96
C ILE A 175 2.39 -1.35 -4.98
N PHE A 176 3.52 -1.10 -4.34
CA PHE A 176 4.09 -1.93 -3.30
C PHE A 176 3.81 -1.29 -1.95
N LEU A 177 3.30 -2.11 -1.03
CA LEU A 177 2.90 -1.70 0.30
C LEU A 177 3.47 -2.69 1.32
N GLY A 178 3.95 -2.17 2.43
CA GLY A 178 4.47 -2.98 3.53
C GLY A 178 4.15 -2.33 4.86
N ALA A 179 3.96 -3.14 5.89
CA ALA A 179 3.85 -2.64 7.25
C ALA A 179 4.35 -3.67 8.26
N SER A 180 4.83 -3.19 9.40
CA SER A 180 5.22 -4.01 10.54
C SER A 180 4.38 -3.63 11.76
N THR A 181 4.07 -4.61 12.61
CA THR A 181 3.51 -4.38 13.94
C THR A 181 4.45 -4.92 14.99
N ARG A 182 4.29 -4.50 16.25
CA ARG A 182 5.19 -4.96 17.33
C ARG A 182 5.12 -6.46 17.60
N ASN A 183 4.02 -7.10 17.23
CA ASN A 183 3.80 -8.51 17.48
C ASN A 183 2.86 -9.09 16.44
N ALA A 184 3.29 -10.14 15.74
CA ALA A 184 2.46 -10.83 14.75
C ALA A 184 1.45 -11.81 15.38
N ASN A 185 1.47 -12.01 16.70
CA ASN A 185 0.62 -12.99 17.36
C ASN A 185 -0.79 -12.46 17.63
N GLY A 186 -1.77 -13.16 17.07
CA GLY A 186 -3.21 -12.90 17.25
C GLY A 186 -3.88 -12.38 15.99
N ASP A 187 -5.20 -12.51 15.92
CA ASP A 187 -5.97 -12.02 14.78
C ASP A 187 -5.93 -10.49 14.73
N SER A 188 -5.61 -9.92 13.58
CA SER A 188 -5.52 -8.47 13.38
C SER A 188 -6.05 -8.08 12.01
N HIS A 189 -6.30 -6.78 11.86
CA HIS A 189 -6.71 -6.17 10.60
C HIS A 189 -5.72 -5.07 10.28
N ILE A 190 -5.29 -5.01 9.03
CA ILE A 190 -4.57 -3.87 8.49
C ILE A 190 -5.13 -3.56 7.11
N ASP A 191 -5.38 -2.29 6.86
CA ASP A 191 -5.72 -1.79 5.54
C ASP A 191 -4.77 -0.67 5.11
N PHE A 192 -4.58 -0.56 3.80
CA PHE A 192 -3.93 0.55 3.15
C PHE A 192 -4.98 1.24 2.31
N GLU A 193 -5.30 2.48 2.69
CA GLU A 193 -6.26 3.29 1.96
C GLU A 193 -5.54 4.29 1.05
N ILE A 194 -5.77 4.17 -0.25
CA ILE A 194 -5.12 4.95 -1.30
C ILE A 194 -6.13 5.99 -1.82
N PHE A 195 -5.94 7.24 -1.41
CA PHE A 195 -6.79 8.36 -1.80
C PHE A 195 -6.21 9.10 -3.00
N ARG A 196 -6.93 9.12 -4.12
CA ARG A 196 -6.56 9.92 -5.31
C ARG A 196 -6.76 11.41 -5.08
N GLY A 197 -7.82 11.77 -4.35
CA GLY A 197 -8.11 13.15 -3.98
C GLY A 197 -7.11 13.72 -2.97
N GLY A 198 -6.50 12.86 -2.15
CA GLY A 198 -5.66 13.26 -1.02
C GLY A 198 -6.39 13.18 0.32
N LEU A 199 -5.59 13.16 1.38
CA LEU A 199 -6.05 13.16 2.77
C LEU A 199 -5.16 14.13 3.54
N GLU A 200 -5.76 15.15 4.17
CA GLU A 200 -5.05 16.14 4.97
C GLU A 200 -5.33 15.92 6.46
N ILE A 201 -4.32 16.08 7.32
CA ILE A 201 -4.54 16.12 8.78
C ILE A 201 -4.70 17.57 9.23
N VAL A 202 -5.92 17.97 9.60
CA VAL A 202 -6.24 19.31 10.10
C VAL A 202 -6.66 19.21 11.56
N ASN A 203 -5.93 19.90 12.45
CA ASN A 203 -6.16 19.86 13.90
C ASN A 203 -6.20 18.42 14.48
N GLY A 204 -5.40 17.52 13.91
CA GLY A 204 -5.32 16.12 14.34
C GLY A 204 -6.47 15.24 13.87
N GLN A 205 -7.34 15.72 12.99
CA GLN A 205 -8.38 14.91 12.35
C GLN A 205 -8.10 14.79 10.84
N PRO A 206 -8.32 13.60 10.25
CA PRO A 206 -8.22 13.44 8.81
C PRO A 206 -9.40 14.12 8.12
N ILE A 207 -9.10 14.86 7.07
CA ILE A 207 -10.05 15.48 6.16
C ILE A 207 -9.73 14.94 4.78
N SER A 208 -10.71 14.29 4.16
CA SER A 208 -10.57 13.86 2.78
C SER A 208 -10.79 15.04 1.83
N GLU A 209 -9.97 15.12 0.80
CA GLU A 209 -10.17 16.05 -0.32
C GLU A 209 -11.15 15.49 -1.38
N GLY A 210 -11.64 14.26 -1.17
CA GLY A 210 -12.68 13.65 -1.99
C GLY A 210 -14.04 14.35 -1.87
N GLN A 211 -14.98 14.02 -2.76
CA GLN A 211 -16.29 14.66 -2.75
C GLN A 211 -17.16 14.10 -1.61
N GLU A 212 -17.80 14.99 -0.84
CA GLU A 212 -18.73 14.60 0.24
C GLU A 212 -19.88 13.71 -0.24
N SER A 213 -20.37 13.92 -1.47
CA SER A 213 -21.40 13.07 -2.08
C SER A 213 -20.96 11.62 -2.28
N PHE A 214 -19.65 11.37 -2.25
CA PHE A 214 -19.03 10.05 -2.34
C PHE A 214 -18.40 9.61 -1.02
N GLY A 215 -18.81 10.19 0.11
CA GLY A 215 -18.28 9.84 1.43
C GLY A 215 -16.84 10.30 1.65
N GLY A 216 -16.44 11.41 1.02
CA GLY A 216 -15.06 11.89 1.06
C GLY A 216 -14.14 10.95 0.28
N ARG A 217 -14.58 10.45 -0.89
CA ARG A 217 -13.79 9.55 -1.74
C ARG A 217 -13.82 9.99 -3.20
N THR A 218 -12.91 9.45 -3.98
CA THR A 218 -12.85 9.62 -5.45
C THR A 218 -13.30 8.34 -6.12
N PRO A 219 -14.42 8.31 -6.89
CA PRO A 219 -14.84 7.10 -7.59
C PRO A 219 -14.00 6.86 -8.85
N TYR A 220 -13.83 5.59 -9.19
CA TYR A 220 -13.47 5.18 -10.55
C TYR A 220 -14.65 5.42 -11.48
N LEU A 221 -14.36 6.01 -12.63
CA LEU A 221 -15.32 6.18 -13.72
C LEU A 221 -14.88 5.35 -14.91
N PHE A 222 -15.87 4.81 -15.62
CA PHE A 222 -15.65 3.99 -16.81
C PHE A 222 -16.47 4.55 -17.98
N ASP A 223 -15.94 4.39 -19.20
CA ASP A 223 -16.73 4.62 -20.40
C ASP A 223 -17.65 3.42 -20.72
N THR A 224 -18.43 3.53 -21.80
CA THR A 224 -19.35 2.46 -22.25
C THR A 224 -18.65 1.17 -22.68
N THR A 225 -17.32 1.18 -22.83
CA THR A 225 -16.51 0.00 -23.17
C THR A 225 -15.92 -0.66 -21.92
N GLY A 226 -16.09 -0.05 -20.74
CA GLY A 226 -15.48 -0.49 -19.49
C GLY A 226 -14.04 -0.01 -19.32
N ALA A 227 -13.55 0.90 -20.17
CA ALA A 227 -12.25 1.51 -20.00
C ALA A 227 -12.30 2.58 -18.90
N VAL A 228 -11.28 2.63 -18.05
CA VAL A 228 -11.16 3.62 -16.98
C VAL A 228 -10.99 5.02 -17.59
N THR A 229 -11.93 5.92 -17.32
CA THR A 229 -11.86 7.34 -17.69
C THR A 229 -11.39 8.22 -16.55
N GLN A 230 -11.52 7.74 -15.31
CA GLN A 230 -10.98 8.33 -14.10
C GLN A 230 -10.56 7.23 -13.14
N SER A 231 -9.32 7.28 -12.65
CA SER A 231 -8.89 6.44 -11.53
C SER A 231 -9.50 6.92 -10.22
N GLY A 232 -10.01 6.00 -9.41
CA GLY A 232 -10.55 6.29 -8.09
C GLY A 232 -9.68 5.79 -6.94
N ASP A 233 -10.23 5.92 -5.74
CA ASP A 233 -9.65 5.44 -4.50
C ASP A 233 -9.69 3.90 -4.46
N ALA A 234 -8.71 3.34 -3.78
CA ALA A 234 -8.60 1.90 -3.57
C ALA A 234 -8.23 1.60 -2.12
N ILE A 235 -8.66 0.44 -1.63
CA ILE A 235 -8.29 -0.07 -0.32
C ILE A 235 -7.75 -1.49 -0.48
N LEU A 236 -6.53 -1.71 0.01
CA LEU A 236 -6.00 -3.05 0.20
C LEU A 236 -6.24 -3.43 1.65
N SER A 237 -7.06 -4.44 1.87
CA SER A 237 -7.49 -4.89 3.20
C SER A 237 -6.93 -6.28 3.48
N VAL A 238 -6.32 -6.45 4.64
CA VAL A 238 -5.68 -7.71 5.06
C VAL A 238 -6.19 -8.12 6.43
N ASP A 239 -6.95 -9.21 6.46
CA ASP A 239 -7.37 -9.86 7.70
C ASP A 239 -6.43 -11.00 8.05
N TYR A 240 -5.65 -10.82 9.11
CA TYR A 240 -4.88 -11.90 9.72
C TYR A 240 -5.77 -12.70 10.68
N THR A 241 -5.87 -14.00 10.44
CA THR A 241 -6.69 -14.94 11.18
C THR A 241 -5.86 -16.13 11.68
N ASN A 242 -6.45 -16.97 12.53
CA ASN A 242 -5.78 -18.14 13.11
C ASN A 242 -4.50 -17.76 13.87
N GLY A 243 -4.60 -16.74 14.72
CA GLY A 243 -3.49 -16.27 15.54
C GLY A 243 -2.42 -15.50 14.76
N GLY A 244 -2.76 -15.00 13.58
CA GLY A 244 -1.83 -14.25 12.70
C GLY A 244 -1.26 -15.08 11.54
N ALA A 245 -1.51 -16.40 11.52
CA ALA A 245 -0.87 -17.32 10.58
C ALA A 245 -1.49 -17.31 9.17
N GLN A 246 -2.71 -16.84 9.01
CA GLN A 246 -3.41 -16.82 7.73
C GLN A 246 -3.82 -15.39 7.36
N ALA A 247 -3.28 -14.88 6.26
CA ALA A 247 -3.69 -13.60 5.68
C ALA A 247 -4.82 -13.80 4.68
N ASN A 248 -5.92 -13.04 4.82
CA ASN A 248 -6.99 -12.95 3.84
C ASN A 248 -6.98 -11.55 3.23
N ILE A 249 -6.58 -11.47 1.97
CA ILE A 249 -6.34 -10.21 1.28
C ILE A 249 -7.55 -9.88 0.40
N ARG A 250 -8.03 -8.64 0.47
CA ARG A 250 -9.10 -8.11 -0.38
C ARG A 250 -8.70 -6.76 -0.93
N ILE A 251 -8.92 -6.58 -2.22
CA ILE A 251 -8.82 -5.27 -2.85
C ILE A 251 -10.23 -4.76 -3.08
N TYR A 252 -10.39 -3.48 -2.78
CA TYR A 252 -11.60 -2.73 -2.86
C TYR A 252 -11.34 -1.49 -3.71
N ILE A 253 -12.24 -1.19 -4.64
CA ILE A 253 -12.21 0.04 -5.43
C ILE A 253 -13.50 0.81 -5.21
N TRP A 254 -13.37 2.14 -5.13
CA TRP A 254 -14.54 3.01 -5.02
C TRP A 254 -15.13 3.25 -6.41
N LEU A 255 -16.43 3.03 -6.58
CA LEU A 255 -17.12 3.12 -7.87
C LEU A 255 -18.37 3.98 -7.74
N GLU A 256 -18.68 4.76 -8.78
CA GLU A 256 -20.00 5.34 -8.96
C GLU A 256 -20.89 4.33 -9.70
N THR A 257 -22.09 4.05 -9.17
CA THR A 257 -23.09 3.21 -9.84
C THR A 257 -24.33 4.05 -10.17
N GLU A 258 -24.98 3.76 -11.31
CA GLU A 258 -26.10 4.56 -11.87
C GLU A 258 -27.29 4.76 -10.92
N GLU A 259 -27.35 4.04 -9.81
CA GLU A 259 -28.47 4.08 -8.87
C GLU A 259 -28.21 4.86 -7.57
N ASN A 260 -27.12 5.62 -7.41
CA ASN A 260 -26.92 6.53 -6.25
C ASN A 260 -27.20 5.91 -4.86
N GLN A 261 -27.20 4.58 -4.73
CA GLN A 261 -27.73 3.86 -3.57
C GLN A 261 -26.87 2.65 -3.15
N ILE A 262 -25.78 2.36 -3.85
CA ILE A 262 -24.78 1.39 -3.39
C ILE A 262 -23.39 1.98 -3.60
N LEU A 263 -22.83 2.54 -2.51
CA LEU A 263 -21.40 2.78 -2.35
C LEU A 263 -20.74 1.39 -2.26
N GLY A 264 -20.42 0.85 -3.43
CA GLY A 264 -20.29 -0.59 -3.64
C GLY A 264 -18.86 -1.01 -3.94
N LEU A 265 -18.17 -1.33 -2.86
CA LEU A 265 -16.96 -2.13 -2.78
C LEU A 265 -16.95 -3.30 -3.79
N LYS A 266 -16.20 -3.22 -4.90
CA LYS A 266 -15.95 -4.42 -5.70
C LYS A 266 -14.83 -5.21 -5.05
N ILE A 267 -15.19 -6.33 -4.43
CA ILE A 267 -14.22 -7.25 -3.84
C ILE A 267 -13.55 -8.03 -4.97
N LEU A 268 -12.27 -7.78 -5.17
CA LEU A 268 -11.45 -8.66 -5.97
C LEU A 268 -10.81 -9.65 -4.98
N THR A 269 -11.50 -10.76 -4.73
CA THR A 269 -10.94 -11.89 -3.98
C THR A 269 -10.13 -12.74 -4.95
N ALA A 270 -8.81 -12.82 -4.75
CA ALA A 270 -8.07 -13.99 -5.19
C ALA A 270 -8.10 -14.99 -4.03
N ASN A 271 -8.68 -16.17 -4.25
CA ASN A 271 -8.33 -17.30 -3.40
C ASN A 271 -6.96 -17.78 -3.88
N PRO A 272 -5.98 -17.97 -2.98
CA PRO A 272 -4.75 -18.67 -3.34
C PRO A 272 -5.07 -20.10 -3.82
#